data_AF-A0AAN5YNN5-F1
#
_entry.id   AF-A0AAN5YNN5-F1
#
_cell.length_a   1.000
_cell.length_b   1.000
_cell.length_c   1.000
_cell.angle_alpha   90.00
_cell.angle_beta   90.00
_cell.angle_gamma   90.00
#
_symmetry.space_group_name_H-M   'P 1'
#
loop_
_entity.id
_entity.type
_entity.pdbx_description
1 polymer ?
#
loop_
_entity_poly.entity_id
_entity_poly.type
_entity_poly.pdbx_seq_one_letter_code
_entity_poly.pdbx_strand_id
1 'polypeptide(L)'
;MPTLPRAAFSVLSCRLISAVGQRGATTSCRAFHAISQKAAVAHPITAHGPPPKAPSPAPEFGRLSEEGKDVNDAGKPQSQVSKPSSTLEKRFWKNVDVRKKPDGEYQVLLDTRPIRTPTKDILSIPSTKPHLAHAIALEWDVMTSARQALKNHLIPLTSLTARGGDIAQEDARGETTTRDQIVKLAMRYLDTDTLLCWVPERNPYAGEESEEHGERPESLREAQMRVAKDIIAFLGTKVWPGVDIVPILDADSILPVSQPRATKDIIKQWVSSLRPHDLAALERGIVASKSLLVAVRLVVEWSENFRHLQRSGQKKFGIEEAAEASSLEVRWQTDMWGEVEDTHDVDKEDLRRQLGSVIVVVSGETRE
;
A
#
# COMPACT_ATOMS: atom_id res chain seq x y z
N MET A 1 -64.34 15.03 -76.05
CA MET A 1 -64.63 15.50 -74.68
C MET A 1 -64.90 14.28 -73.81
N PRO A 2 -64.52 14.30 -72.53
CA PRO A 2 -63.19 14.33 -71.90
C PRO A 2 -62.78 12.88 -71.48
N THR A 3 -61.61 12.47 -71.00
CA THR A 3 -60.35 13.06 -70.52
C THR A 3 -59.32 11.92 -70.43
N LEU A 4 -58.10 12.23 -70.84
CA LEU A 4 -56.84 11.47 -70.81
C LEU A 4 -56.24 11.44 -69.35
N PRO A 5 -54.93 11.15 -69.12
CA PRO A 5 -54.20 9.87 -69.19
C PRO A 5 -53.16 9.74 -68.03
N ARG A 6 -52.26 8.74 -68.08
CA ARG A 6 -50.82 8.79 -67.69
C ARG A 6 -50.30 7.33 -67.68
N ALA A 7 -49.40 6.83 -68.53
CA ALA A 7 -48.19 7.31 -69.21
C ALA A 7 -47.02 7.67 -68.27
N ALA A 8 -45.96 6.86 -68.33
CA ALA A 8 -44.53 7.21 -68.40
C ALA A 8 -43.66 6.06 -67.85
N PHE A 9 -42.46 5.73 -68.31
CA PHE A 9 -41.72 5.93 -69.57
C PHE A 9 -40.53 4.93 -69.48
N SER A 10 -40.10 4.44 -70.63
CA SER A 10 -38.93 3.57 -70.88
C SER A 10 -37.60 4.26 -70.54
N VAL A 11 -36.52 3.47 -70.32
CA VAL A 11 -35.26 3.54 -71.09
C VAL A 11 -34.40 2.28 -70.84
N LEU A 12 -34.07 1.59 -71.94
CA LEU A 12 -32.99 0.61 -72.09
C LEU A 12 -31.65 1.34 -72.36
N SER A 13 -30.51 0.84 -71.88
CA SER A 13 -29.37 0.50 -72.77
C SER A 13 -28.17 -0.18 -72.07
N CYS A 14 -27.69 -1.26 -72.71
CA CYS A 14 -26.32 -1.77 -72.95
C CYS A 14 -25.31 -1.89 -71.79
N ARG A 15 -24.90 -3.12 -71.39
CA ARG A 15 -23.79 -3.97 -71.92
C ARG A 15 -22.40 -3.41 -71.53
N LEU A 16 -21.42 -4.11 -70.92
CA LEU A 16 -20.93 -5.49 -71.05
C LEU A 16 -19.83 -5.77 -69.97
N ILE A 17 -19.67 -7.07 -69.61
CA ILE A 17 -18.44 -7.78 -69.18
C ILE A 17 -17.75 -7.37 -67.86
N SER A 18 -17.74 -8.24 -66.85
CA SER A 18 -16.64 -9.21 -66.64
C SER A 18 -16.86 -10.05 -65.37
N ALA A 19 -16.55 -11.34 -65.45
CA ALA A 19 -16.73 -12.31 -64.39
C ALA A 19 -15.58 -12.27 -63.36
N VAL A 20 -15.90 -12.23 -62.07
CA VAL A 20 -15.04 -12.75 -60.98
C VAL A 20 -15.93 -13.40 -59.92
N GLY A 21 -15.60 -14.65 -59.59
CA GLY A 21 -16.42 -15.56 -58.81
C GLY A 21 -16.52 -15.23 -57.32
N GLN A 22 -17.72 -15.43 -56.77
CA GLN A 22 -17.94 -15.54 -55.34
C GLN A 22 -17.68 -16.98 -54.90
N ARG A 23 -16.50 -17.23 -54.31
CA ARG A 23 -16.33 -18.32 -53.35
C ARG A 23 -17.04 -17.89 -52.06
N GLY A 24 -18.23 -18.42 -51.82
CA GLY A 24 -18.87 -18.34 -50.51
C GLY A 24 -18.07 -19.18 -49.51
N ALA A 25 -17.31 -18.51 -48.64
CA ALA A 25 -16.77 -19.14 -47.44
C ALA A 25 -17.86 -19.08 -46.36
N THR A 26 -18.48 -20.23 -46.11
CA THR A 26 -19.36 -20.42 -44.95
C THR A 26 -18.52 -20.38 -43.68
N THR A 27 -18.63 -19.32 -42.89
CA THR A 27 -18.03 -19.25 -41.57
C THR A 27 -18.86 -20.12 -40.62
N SER A 28 -18.36 -21.32 -40.32
CA SER A 28 -18.89 -22.18 -39.27
C SER A 28 -18.58 -21.53 -37.92
N CYS A 29 -19.58 -20.88 -37.32
CA CYS A 29 -19.48 -20.39 -35.96
C CYS A 29 -19.76 -21.57 -35.01
N ARG A 30 -18.71 -22.17 -34.43
CA ARG A 30 -18.85 -23.12 -33.34
C ARG A 30 -19.00 -22.35 -32.04
N ALA A 31 -20.22 -22.14 -31.59
CA ALA A 31 -20.52 -21.66 -30.25
C ALA A 31 -20.27 -22.81 -29.25
N PHE A 32 -19.33 -22.63 -28.34
CA PHE A 32 -19.25 -23.44 -27.13
C PHE A 32 -20.04 -22.72 -26.02
N HIS A 33 -20.80 -23.52 -25.26
CA HIS A 33 -21.67 -23.18 -24.12
C HIS A 33 -23.16 -22.96 -24.42
N ALA A 34 -23.90 -24.07 -24.44
CA ALA A 34 -25.31 -24.08 -24.07
C ALA A 34 -25.42 -24.33 -22.56
N ILE A 35 -25.40 -23.26 -21.77
CA ILE A 35 -25.90 -23.29 -20.38
C ILE A 35 -27.17 -22.43 -20.39
N SER A 36 -28.29 -23.00 -19.97
CA SER A 36 -29.54 -22.26 -19.82
C SER A 36 -29.32 -21.13 -18.81
N GLN A 37 -29.50 -19.88 -19.24
CA GLN A 37 -29.46 -18.73 -18.35
C GLN A 37 -30.65 -18.83 -17.39
N LYS A 38 -30.36 -19.16 -16.12
CA LYS A 38 -31.33 -19.03 -15.05
C LYS A 38 -31.27 -17.59 -14.53
N ALA A 39 -32.37 -16.87 -14.64
CA ALA A 39 -32.49 -15.54 -14.02
C ALA A 39 -32.27 -15.64 -12.51
N ALA A 40 -31.55 -14.67 -11.94
CA ALA A 40 -31.40 -14.57 -10.49
C ALA A 40 -32.77 -14.31 -9.84
N VAL A 41 -33.14 -15.14 -8.88
CA VAL A 41 -34.33 -14.92 -8.06
C VAL A 41 -33.93 -13.92 -6.98
N ALA A 42 -34.40 -12.68 -7.11
CA ALA A 42 -34.26 -11.68 -6.05
C ALA A 42 -35.10 -12.14 -4.85
N HIS A 43 -34.45 -12.64 -3.81
CA HIS A 43 -35.11 -12.84 -2.53
C HIS A 43 -35.47 -11.46 -1.95
N PRO A 44 -36.67 -11.28 -1.37
CA PRO A 44 -37.00 -10.04 -0.68
C PRO A 44 -35.97 -9.79 0.43
N ILE A 45 -35.49 -8.56 0.53
CA ILE A 45 -34.59 -8.11 1.60
C ILE A 45 -35.32 -8.33 2.93
N THR A 46 -35.04 -9.46 3.57
CA THR A 46 -35.52 -9.77 4.91
C THR A 46 -34.52 -9.20 5.92
N ALA A 47 -34.35 -7.88 5.88
CA ALA A 47 -33.67 -7.12 6.91
C ALA A 47 -34.69 -6.60 7.94
N HIS A 48 -35.48 -7.51 8.50
CA HIS A 48 -36.33 -7.21 9.65
C HIS A 48 -36.14 -8.27 10.73
N GLY A 49 -34.89 -8.40 11.20
CA GLY A 49 -34.64 -8.81 12.57
C GLY A 49 -34.76 -7.59 13.48
N PRO A 50 -35.24 -7.71 14.72
CA PRO A 50 -35.23 -6.60 15.66
C PRO A 50 -33.81 -6.06 15.79
N PRO A 51 -33.63 -4.73 15.87
CA PRO A 51 -32.30 -4.13 15.93
C PRO A 51 -31.52 -4.71 17.13
N PRO A 52 -30.21 -4.95 16.98
CA PRO A 52 -29.39 -5.39 18.10
C PRO A 52 -29.50 -4.37 19.24
N LYS A 53 -29.54 -4.85 20.49
CA LYS A 53 -29.58 -3.96 21.65
C LYS A 53 -28.39 -3.02 21.60
N ALA A 54 -28.66 -1.73 21.82
CA ALA A 54 -27.64 -0.70 21.86
C ALA A 54 -26.53 -1.10 22.85
N PRO A 55 -25.24 -0.95 22.48
CA PRO A 55 -24.14 -1.23 23.38
C PRO A 55 -24.26 -0.35 24.63
N SER A 56 -24.10 -0.94 25.81
CA SER A 56 -24.08 -0.20 27.06
C SER A 56 -22.89 0.77 27.07
N PRO A 57 -23.07 2.03 27.48
CA PRO A 57 -21.98 2.99 27.52
C PRO A 57 -20.83 2.48 28.38
N ALA A 58 -19.61 2.55 27.83
CA ALA A 58 -18.39 2.25 28.57
C ALA A 58 -18.27 3.24 29.75
N PRO A 59 -17.90 2.76 30.95
CA PRO A 59 -17.74 3.65 32.10
C PRO A 59 -16.41 4.37 31.98
N GLU A 60 -16.38 5.53 31.32
CA GLU A 60 -15.31 6.51 31.51
C GLU A 60 -15.68 7.86 30.87
N PHE A 61 -16.39 8.69 31.63
CA PHE A 61 -16.25 10.16 31.72
C PHE A 61 -17.14 10.64 32.87
N GLY A 62 -16.70 10.35 34.10
CA GLY A 62 -17.31 10.88 35.32
C GLY A 62 -16.45 12.01 35.88
N ARG A 63 -16.97 13.25 35.85
CA ARG A 63 -16.46 14.36 36.64
C ARG A 63 -16.41 13.96 38.11
N LEU A 64 -15.34 14.37 38.79
CA LEU A 64 -15.23 14.34 40.25
C LEU A 64 -16.44 15.02 40.89
N SER A 65 -17.13 14.32 41.78
CA SER A 65 -18.00 14.91 42.79
C SER A 65 -17.94 14.02 44.02
N GLU A 66 -17.79 14.68 45.17
CA GLU A 66 -17.49 14.12 46.48
C GLU A 66 -18.71 13.49 47.17
N GLU A 67 -18.40 12.74 48.24
CA GLU A 67 -19.21 12.35 49.41
C GLU A 67 -20.21 11.17 49.33
N GLY A 68 -20.06 10.22 50.27
CA GLY A 68 -21.12 9.29 50.68
C GLY A 68 -20.63 7.99 51.35
N LYS A 69 -21.02 7.79 52.61
CA LYS A 69 -20.63 6.74 53.59
C LYS A 69 -21.14 5.30 53.34
N ASP A 70 -20.37 4.35 53.90
CA ASP A 70 -20.68 3.08 54.59
C ASP A 70 -21.90 2.20 54.22
N VAL A 71 -21.68 0.88 54.08
CA VAL A 71 -22.11 -0.18 55.04
C VAL A 71 -21.81 -1.59 54.46
N ASN A 72 -21.32 -2.48 55.33
CA ASN A 72 -21.00 -3.90 55.15
C ASN A 72 -22.20 -4.80 54.79
N ASP A 73 -21.98 -5.87 54.02
CA ASP A 73 -22.58 -7.18 54.30
C ASP A 73 -21.66 -8.35 53.83
N ALA A 74 -21.68 -9.43 54.61
CA ALA A 74 -20.74 -10.53 54.58
C ALA A 74 -21.35 -11.81 53.96
N GLY A 75 -20.56 -12.51 53.13
CA GLY A 75 -20.89 -13.86 52.65
C GLY A 75 -19.78 -14.48 51.79
N LYS A 76 -18.93 -15.32 52.38
CA LYS A 76 -17.88 -16.16 51.76
C LYS A 76 -18.48 -17.43 51.10
N PRO A 77 -17.71 -18.31 50.41
CA PRO A 77 -16.44 -18.15 49.68
C PRO A 77 -16.47 -18.83 48.28
N GLN A 78 -15.62 -18.41 47.34
CA GLN A 78 -14.97 -19.35 46.41
C GLN A 78 -13.74 -18.70 45.77
N SER A 79 -12.58 -19.12 46.25
CA SER A 79 -11.28 -18.83 45.68
C SER A 79 -11.12 -19.55 44.34
N GLN A 80 -11.53 -18.90 43.25
CA GLN A 80 -10.87 -19.12 41.97
C GLN A 80 -9.68 -18.18 41.92
N VAL A 81 -8.47 -18.74 41.98
CA VAL A 81 -7.25 -18.03 41.63
C VAL A 81 -7.36 -17.71 40.14
N SER A 82 -7.92 -16.55 39.83
CA SER A 82 -7.85 -15.98 38.49
C SER A 82 -6.38 -15.69 38.21
N LYS A 83 -5.87 -16.29 37.13
CA LYS A 83 -4.57 -15.92 36.55
C LYS A 83 -4.56 -14.39 36.39
N PRO A 84 -3.47 -13.68 36.73
CA PRO A 84 -3.47 -12.21 36.68
C PRO A 84 -3.41 -11.75 35.21
N SER A 85 -4.55 -11.68 34.54
CA SER A 85 -4.70 -11.04 33.23
C SER A 85 -4.67 -9.50 33.32
N SER A 86 -4.71 -8.94 34.52
CA SER A 86 -4.78 -7.50 34.77
C SER A 86 -3.45 -6.75 34.64
N THR A 87 -2.32 -7.44 34.59
CA THR A 87 -0.99 -6.79 34.58
C THR A 87 -0.68 -6.06 33.28
N LEU A 88 -1.34 -6.43 32.18
CA LEU A 88 -1.17 -5.78 30.87
C LEU A 88 -2.28 -4.78 30.53
N GLU A 89 -3.32 -4.69 31.35
CA GLU A 89 -4.45 -3.78 31.09
C GLU A 89 -4.03 -2.32 31.30
N LYS A 90 -3.16 -2.05 32.27
CA LYS A 90 -2.63 -0.71 32.55
C LYS A 90 -1.16 -0.61 32.14
N ARG A 91 -0.75 0.58 31.71
CA ARG A 91 0.67 0.91 31.53
C ARG A 91 1.40 0.78 32.88
N PHE A 92 2.54 0.07 32.88
CA PHE A 92 3.32 -0.22 34.09
C PHE A 92 4.56 0.69 34.26
N TRP A 93 4.80 1.60 33.32
CA TRP A 93 5.91 2.57 33.35
C TRP A 93 5.38 3.99 33.49
N LYS A 94 6.14 4.88 34.14
CA LYS A 94 5.74 6.29 34.26
C LYS A 94 6.45 7.16 33.22
N ASN A 95 7.77 7.06 33.15
CA ASN A 95 8.61 7.89 32.30
C ASN A 95 9.15 7.09 31.11
N VAL A 96 9.38 7.77 29.98
CA VAL A 96 10.08 7.21 28.82
C VAL A 96 11.24 8.12 28.47
N ASP A 97 12.45 7.58 28.52
CA ASP A 97 13.68 8.35 28.35
C ASP A 97 14.55 7.79 27.22
N VAL A 98 15.17 8.67 26.43
CA VAL A 98 16.17 8.29 25.42
C VAL A 98 17.56 8.44 26.02
N ARG A 99 18.34 7.37 26.02
CA ARG A 99 19.73 7.38 26.51
C ARG A 99 20.70 6.98 25.41
N LYS A 100 21.73 7.79 25.22
CA LYS A 100 22.89 7.45 24.40
C LYS A 100 23.88 6.65 25.24
N LYS A 101 24.27 5.48 24.76
CA LYS A 101 25.28 4.63 25.37
C LYS A 101 26.70 5.15 25.06
N PRO A 102 27.73 4.69 25.79
CA PRO A 102 29.12 5.01 25.50
C PRO A 102 29.60 4.52 24.12
N ASP A 103 29.01 3.43 23.62
CA ASP A 103 29.24 2.90 22.26
C ASP A 103 28.64 3.80 21.15
N GLY A 104 27.85 4.80 21.53
CA GLY A 104 27.20 5.77 20.65
C GLY A 104 25.75 5.42 20.29
N GLU A 105 25.30 4.18 20.49
CA GLU A 105 23.94 3.75 20.15
C GLU A 105 22.91 4.35 21.12
N TYR A 106 21.68 4.56 20.64
CA TYR A 106 20.58 5.00 21.46
C TYR A 106 19.75 3.82 21.97
N GLN A 107 19.24 3.97 23.17
CA GLN A 107 18.26 3.07 23.78
C GLN A 107 17.11 3.88 24.35
N VAL A 108 15.92 3.32 24.25
CA VAL A 108 14.72 3.86 24.89
C VAL A 108 14.46 3.08 26.16
N LEU A 109 14.29 3.81 27.27
CA LEU A 109 14.12 3.29 28.61
C LEU A 109 12.68 3.56 29.07
N LEU A 110 12.03 2.54 29.62
CA LEU A 110 10.78 2.66 30.36
C LEU A 110 11.14 2.72 31.85
N ASP A 111 10.98 3.90 32.45
CA ASP A 111 11.55 4.32 33.73
C ASP A 111 13.07 4.11 33.80
N THR A 112 13.51 2.88 34.04
CA THR A 112 14.93 2.50 34.15
C THR A 112 15.29 1.30 33.28
N ARG A 113 14.31 0.65 32.65
CA ARG A 113 14.48 -0.62 31.93
C ARG A 113 14.48 -0.39 30.42
N PRO A 114 15.44 -0.92 29.68
CA PRO A 114 15.45 -0.74 28.24
C PRO A 114 14.33 -1.55 27.57
N ILE A 115 13.77 -1.00 26.49
CA ILE A 115 12.83 -1.71 25.62
C ILE A 115 13.54 -2.92 24.99
N ARG A 116 12.81 -4.02 24.90
CA ARG A 116 13.31 -5.27 24.32
C ARG A 116 12.54 -5.66 23.07
N THR A 117 13.25 -6.29 22.14
CA THR A 117 12.67 -6.90 20.95
C THR A 117 11.86 -8.15 21.33
N PRO A 118 11.00 -8.68 20.43
CA PRO A 118 10.33 -9.97 20.63
C PRO A 118 11.31 -11.14 20.88
N THR A 119 12.52 -11.05 20.33
CA THR A 119 13.65 -11.98 20.55
C THR A 119 14.30 -11.83 21.93
N LYS A 120 13.81 -10.90 22.77
CA LYS A 120 14.28 -10.54 24.14
C LYS A 120 15.60 -9.78 24.19
N ASP A 121 16.18 -9.47 23.04
CA ASP A 121 17.35 -8.59 22.97
C ASP A 121 16.97 -7.14 23.28
N ILE A 122 17.96 -6.34 23.63
CA ILE A 122 17.71 -4.91 23.88
C ILE A 122 17.56 -4.22 22.53
N LEU A 123 16.50 -3.42 22.37
CA LEU A 123 16.31 -2.60 21.18
C LEU A 123 17.41 -1.54 21.12
N SER A 124 18.34 -1.71 20.16
CA SER A 124 19.43 -0.76 19.91
C SER A 124 19.13 0.05 18.66
N ILE A 125 19.38 1.35 18.74
CA ILE A 125 19.12 2.30 17.66
C ILE A 125 20.46 2.91 17.24
N PRO A 126 20.81 2.94 15.94
CA PRO A 126 22.08 3.48 15.49
C PRO A 126 22.32 4.93 15.96
N SER A 127 23.58 5.25 16.24
CA SER A 127 24.01 6.59 16.70
C SER A 127 23.69 7.71 15.71
N THR A 128 23.49 7.36 14.44
CA THR A 128 23.12 8.28 13.37
C THR A 128 21.62 8.60 13.37
N LYS A 129 20.78 7.92 14.16
CA LYS A 129 19.32 8.03 14.11
C LYS A 129 18.70 8.57 15.42
N PRO A 130 19.07 9.77 15.89
CA PRO A 130 18.50 10.33 17.13
C PRO A 130 17.00 10.60 17.00
N HIS A 131 16.51 11.02 15.83
CA HIS A 131 15.10 11.27 15.59
C HIS A 131 14.25 10.00 15.72
N LEU A 132 14.73 8.87 15.20
CA LEU A 132 14.08 7.57 15.36
C LEU A 132 13.98 7.19 16.84
N ALA A 133 15.03 7.42 17.64
CA ALA A 133 15.02 7.13 19.06
C ALA A 133 13.97 7.95 19.83
N HIS A 134 13.85 9.25 19.54
CA HIS A 134 12.81 10.09 20.14
C HIS A 134 11.41 9.73 19.66
N ALA A 135 11.25 9.38 18.38
CA ALA A 135 9.97 8.96 17.85
C ALA A 135 9.49 7.63 18.48
N ILE A 136 10.40 6.68 18.71
CA ILE A 136 10.10 5.45 19.47
C ILE A 136 9.75 5.78 20.92
N ALA A 137 10.48 6.70 21.57
CA ALA A 137 10.10 7.13 22.92
C ALA A 137 8.67 7.70 22.97
N LEU A 138 8.29 8.49 21.97
CA LEU A 138 6.91 8.99 21.84
C LEU A 138 5.89 7.88 21.62
N GLU A 139 6.18 6.85 20.80
CA GLU A 139 5.28 5.69 20.63
C GLU A 139 4.90 5.07 21.98
N TRP A 140 5.88 4.93 22.89
CA TRP A 140 5.69 4.32 24.20
C TRP A 140 5.14 5.27 25.25
N ASP A 141 5.37 6.58 25.09
CA ASP A 141 4.90 7.59 26.04
C ASP A 141 3.42 7.93 25.86
N VAL A 142 2.86 7.79 24.65
CA VAL A 142 1.43 8.01 24.43
C VAL A 142 0.56 6.80 24.80
N MET A 143 1.17 5.66 25.14
CA MET A 143 0.42 4.45 25.50
C MET A 143 -0.30 4.61 26.83
N THR A 144 -1.54 4.14 26.87
CA THR A 144 -2.37 4.04 28.07
C THR A 144 -2.33 2.64 28.68
N SER A 145 -1.97 1.63 27.88
CA SER A 145 -2.00 0.22 28.26
C SER A 145 -0.79 -0.54 27.72
N ALA A 146 -0.19 -1.42 28.53
CA ALA A 146 0.90 -2.27 28.08
C ALA A 146 0.48 -3.24 26.95
N ARG A 147 -0.81 -3.56 26.82
CA ARG A 147 -1.35 -4.35 25.70
C ARG A 147 -1.20 -3.64 24.34
N GLN A 148 -1.13 -2.31 24.31
CA GLN A 148 -0.94 -1.56 23.07
C GLN A 148 0.43 -1.86 22.43
N ALA A 149 1.45 -2.14 23.24
CA ALA A 149 2.76 -2.57 22.75
C ALA A 149 2.75 -3.93 22.03
N LEU A 150 1.67 -4.72 22.14
CA LEU A 150 1.50 -5.96 21.39
C LEU A 150 0.83 -5.75 20.01
N LYS A 151 0.44 -4.52 19.69
CA LYS A 151 -0.26 -4.17 18.46
C LYS A 151 0.70 -3.44 17.51
N ASN A 152 1.10 -4.10 16.44
CA ASN A 152 2.08 -3.56 15.46
C ASN A 152 1.68 -2.20 14.87
N HIS A 153 0.38 -1.89 14.75
CA HIS A 153 -0.09 -0.60 14.24
C HIS A 153 0.08 0.55 15.24
N LEU A 154 0.26 0.26 16.53
CA LEU A 154 0.52 1.25 17.59
C LEU A 154 2.01 1.42 17.91
N ILE A 155 2.86 0.51 17.43
CA ILE A 155 4.33 0.58 17.58
C ILE A 155 5.09 0.31 16.27
N PRO A 156 4.73 0.99 15.16
CA PRO A 156 5.33 0.74 13.86
C PRO A 156 6.86 0.95 13.85
N LEU A 157 7.38 2.01 14.47
CA LEU A 157 8.81 2.34 14.49
C LEU A 157 9.59 1.37 15.39
N THR A 158 9.05 1.04 16.57
CA THR A 158 9.63 0.01 17.44
C THR A 158 9.74 -1.33 16.70
N SER A 159 8.67 -1.75 16.03
CA SER A 159 8.62 -3.02 15.29
C SER A 159 9.59 -3.04 14.11
N LEU A 160 9.68 -1.96 13.34
CA LEU A 160 10.59 -1.86 12.20
C LEU A 160 12.05 -1.79 12.63
N THR A 161 12.34 -1.11 13.73
CA THR A 161 13.69 -1.02 14.28
C THR A 161 14.14 -2.35 14.85
N ALA A 162 13.26 -3.07 15.56
CA ALA A 162 13.51 -4.43 15.99
C ALA A 162 13.82 -5.34 14.77
N ARG A 163 13.01 -5.24 13.71
CA ARG A 163 13.23 -6.01 12.47
C ARG A 163 14.56 -5.68 11.79
N GLY A 164 14.96 -4.42 11.75
CA GLY A 164 16.28 -4.02 11.25
C GLY A 164 17.43 -4.57 12.10
N GLY A 165 17.24 -4.63 13.43
CA GLY A 165 18.18 -5.26 14.35
C GLY A 165 18.30 -6.76 14.13
N ASP A 166 17.19 -7.47 13.99
CA ASP A 166 17.17 -8.92 13.73
C ASP A 166 17.93 -9.25 12.41
N ILE A 167 17.69 -8.48 11.34
CA ILE A 167 18.44 -8.61 10.07
C ILE A 167 19.95 -8.37 10.29
N ALA A 168 20.32 -7.35 11.05
CA ALA A 168 21.73 -7.05 11.32
C ALA A 168 22.42 -8.18 12.10
N GLN A 169 21.71 -8.81 13.04
CA GLN A 169 22.21 -9.94 13.79
C GLN A 169 22.36 -11.21 12.92
N GLU A 170 21.40 -11.49 12.03
CA GLU A 170 21.52 -12.56 11.03
C GLU A 170 22.74 -12.33 10.12
N ASP A 171 22.87 -11.12 9.55
CA ASP A 171 24.00 -10.75 8.70
C ASP A 171 25.35 -10.94 9.43
N ALA A 172 25.44 -10.57 10.71
CA ALA A 172 26.65 -10.73 11.52
C ALA A 172 26.99 -12.20 11.80
N ARG A 173 25.99 -13.10 11.80
CA ARG A 173 26.16 -14.55 11.90
C ARG A 173 26.46 -15.21 10.55
N GLY A 174 26.41 -14.46 9.45
CA GLY A 174 26.52 -15.00 8.09
C GLY A 174 25.25 -15.73 7.62
N GLU A 175 24.12 -15.49 8.29
CA GLU A 175 22.81 -16.05 7.93
C GLU A 175 22.06 -15.07 7.03
N THR A 176 21.48 -15.54 5.92
CA THR A 176 20.76 -14.68 4.96
C THR A 176 19.26 -14.96 4.89
N THR A 177 18.72 -15.75 5.84
CA THR A 177 17.34 -16.25 5.77
C THR A 177 16.29 -15.17 5.64
N THR A 178 16.30 -14.15 6.49
CA THR A 178 15.32 -13.07 6.45
C THR A 178 15.55 -12.19 5.22
N ARG A 179 16.81 -11.93 4.86
CA ARG A 179 17.19 -11.16 3.67
C ARG A 179 16.66 -11.82 2.39
N ASP A 180 16.86 -13.12 2.24
CA ASP A 180 16.40 -13.90 1.09
C ASP A 180 14.87 -13.92 0.99
N GLN A 181 14.17 -13.95 2.13
CA GLN A 181 12.71 -13.84 2.17
C GLN A 181 12.23 -12.46 1.69
N ILE A 182 12.88 -11.37 2.12
CA ILE A 182 12.55 -10.01 1.68
C ILE A 182 12.86 -9.83 0.19
N VAL A 183 13.99 -10.34 -0.29
CA VAL A 183 14.34 -10.33 -1.71
C VAL A 183 13.29 -11.09 -2.53
N LYS A 184 12.85 -12.26 -2.07
CA LYS A 184 11.77 -13.02 -2.72
C LYS A 184 10.44 -12.27 -2.71
N LEU A 185 10.12 -11.56 -1.62
CA LEU A 185 8.95 -10.69 -1.55
C LEU A 185 9.05 -9.57 -2.59
N ALA A 186 10.18 -8.86 -2.64
CA ALA A 186 10.42 -7.77 -3.59
C ALA A 186 10.27 -8.24 -5.04
N MET A 187 10.82 -9.40 -5.40
CA MET A 187 10.68 -9.94 -6.76
C MET A 187 9.24 -10.32 -7.11
N ARG A 188 8.46 -10.83 -6.14
CA ARG A 188 7.04 -11.09 -6.38
C ARG A 188 6.26 -9.80 -6.64
N TYR A 189 6.54 -8.74 -5.89
CA TYR A 189 5.92 -7.44 -6.13
C TYR A 189 6.40 -6.80 -7.43
N LEU A 190 7.66 -7.00 -7.84
CA LEU A 190 8.12 -6.52 -9.14
C LEU A 190 7.35 -7.18 -10.31
N ASP A 191 7.01 -8.46 -10.17
CA ASP A 191 6.21 -9.19 -11.17
C ASP A 191 4.74 -8.75 -11.22
N THR A 192 4.25 -8.02 -10.21
CA THR A 192 2.87 -7.52 -10.10
C THR A 192 2.82 -6.08 -9.57
N ASP A 193 3.77 -5.24 -9.96
CA ASP A 193 3.94 -3.90 -9.40
C ASP A 193 2.80 -3.00 -9.83
N THR A 194 2.14 -2.33 -8.87
CA THR A 194 1.01 -1.43 -9.14
C THR A 194 1.36 -0.36 -10.18
N LEU A 195 2.59 0.17 -10.19
CA LEU A 195 2.99 1.20 -11.16
C LEU A 195 3.16 0.68 -12.60
N LEU A 196 3.25 -0.62 -12.79
CA LEU A 196 3.46 -1.25 -14.09
C LEU A 196 2.18 -1.89 -14.64
N CYS A 197 1.08 -1.79 -13.90
CA CYS A 197 -0.23 -2.30 -14.27
C CYS A 197 -1.11 -1.14 -14.75
N TRP A 198 -1.18 -0.93 -16.07
CA TRP A 198 -1.93 0.19 -16.64
C TRP A 198 -3.26 -0.26 -17.24
N VAL A 199 -4.21 0.65 -17.28
CA VAL A 199 -5.45 0.47 -18.04
C VAL A 199 -5.11 0.25 -19.52
N PRO A 200 -5.79 -0.69 -20.21
CA PRO A 200 -5.60 -0.92 -21.64
C PRO A 200 -5.75 0.35 -22.49
N GLU A 201 -5.01 0.42 -23.60
CA GLU A 201 -5.09 1.57 -24.53
C GLU A 201 -6.48 1.78 -25.13
N ARG A 202 -7.21 0.68 -25.33
CA ARG A 202 -8.57 0.70 -25.82
C ARG A 202 -9.49 0.32 -24.68
N ASN A 203 -10.22 1.30 -24.16
CA ASN A 203 -11.31 1.05 -23.23
C ASN A 203 -12.64 1.06 -24.00
N PRO A 204 -13.25 -0.10 -24.31
CA PRO A 204 -14.54 -0.16 -25.00
C PRO A 204 -15.72 0.38 -24.17
N TYR A 205 -15.48 0.70 -22.89
CA TYR A 205 -16.45 1.25 -21.95
C TYR A 205 -16.14 2.70 -21.56
N ALA A 206 -15.12 3.33 -22.15
CA ALA A 206 -14.96 4.78 -22.00
C ALA A 206 -16.19 5.45 -22.63
N GLY A 207 -17.01 6.10 -21.81
CA GLY A 207 -18.06 6.98 -22.32
C GLY A 207 -17.44 8.05 -23.21
N GLU A 208 -18.23 8.63 -24.12
CA GLU A 208 -17.78 9.81 -24.87
C GLU A 208 -17.37 10.88 -23.86
N GLU A 209 -16.06 11.10 -23.69
CA GLU A 209 -15.51 12.16 -22.84
C GLU A 209 -15.95 13.48 -23.49
N SER A 210 -17.05 14.05 -23.01
CA SER A 210 -17.59 15.30 -23.53
C SER A 210 -16.54 16.41 -23.40
N GLU A 211 -16.17 17.00 -24.53
CA GLU A 211 -15.32 18.19 -24.62
C GLU A 211 -16.08 19.43 -24.13
N GLU A 212 -16.39 19.48 -22.84
CA GLU A 212 -16.93 20.70 -22.24
C GLU A 212 -15.74 21.65 -22.02
N HIS A 213 -15.58 22.63 -22.94
CA HIS A 213 -14.52 23.65 -23.01
C HIS A 213 -13.31 23.41 -23.93
N GLY A 214 -13.31 22.37 -24.78
CA GLY A 214 -12.29 22.20 -25.82
C GLY A 214 -10.93 21.69 -25.33
N GLU A 215 -10.81 21.32 -24.05
CA GLU A 215 -9.71 20.54 -23.51
C GLU A 215 -10.23 19.14 -23.16
N ARG A 216 -9.59 18.12 -23.72
CA ARG A 216 -9.85 16.73 -23.34
C ARG A 216 -9.23 16.50 -21.95
N PRO A 217 -10.00 16.05 -20.95
CA PRO A 217 -9.44 15.73 -19.64
C PRO A 217 -8.38 14.62 -19.76
N GLU A 218 -7.33 14.67 -18.93
CA GLU A 218 -6.34 13.59 -18.85
C GLU A 218 -7.06 12.27 -18.58
N SER A 219 -6.76 11.21 -19.32
CA SER A 219 -7.33 9.88 -19.07
C SER A 219 -6.62 9.18 -17.90
N LEU A 220 -7.28 8.22 -17.24
CA LEU A 220 -6.65 7.42 -16.17
C LEU A 220 -5.34 6.77 -16.63
N ARG A 221 -5.28 6.29 -17.87
CA ARG A 221 -4.06 5.69 -18.43
C ARG A 221 -2.92 6.72 -18.54
N GLU A 222 -3.22 7.93 -19.01
CA GLU A 222 -2.22 9.00 -19.11
C GLU A 222 -1.71 9.40 -17.72
N ALA A 223 -2.59 9.50 -16.73
CA ALA A 223 -2.21 9.74 -15.33
C ALA A 223 -1.31 8.61 -14.77
N GLN A 224 -1.68 7.34 -14.99
CA GLN A 224 -0.88 6.16 -14.59
C GLN A 224 0.51 6.20 -15.22
N MET A 225 0.58 6.43 -16.53
CA MET A 225 1.84 6.51 -17.25
C MET A 225 2.71 7.68 -16.79
N ARG A 226 2.11 8.86 -16.54
CA ARG A 226 2.83 10.04 -16.06
C ARG A 226 3.52 9.78 -14.74
N VAL A 227 2.78 9.24 -13.76
CA VAL A 227 3.31 8.91 -12.43
C VAL A 227 4.35 7.80 -12.50
N ALA A 228 4.05 6.71 -13.22
CA ALA A 228 4.97 5.57 -13.34
C ALA A 228 6.27 5.96 -14.05
N LYS A 229 6.19 6.71 -15.15
CA LYS A 229 7.37 7.10 -15.93
C LYS A 229 8.28 8.05 -15.17
N ASP A 230 7.76 8.96 -14.35
CA ASP A 230 8.60 9.83 -13.52
C ASP A 230 9.45 9.01 -12.52
N ILE A 231 8.80 8.06 -11.83
CA ILE A 231 9.47 7.16 -10.88
C ILE A 231 10.47 6.25 -11.59
N ILE A 232 10.06 5.60 -12.69
CA ILE A 232 10.93 4.72 -13.49
C ILE A 232 12.14 5.50 -14.02
N ALA A 233 11.95 6.73 -14.53
CA ALA A 233 13.04 7.55 -15.03
C ALA A 233 14.05 7.89 -13.93
N PHE A 234 13.59 8.23 -12.73
CA PHE A 234 14.50 8.43 -11.60
C PHE A 234 15.28 7.15 -11.28
N LEU A 235 14.58 6.02 -11.15
CA LEU A 235 15.20 4.74 -10.80
C LEU A 235 16.21 4.29 -11.86
N GLY A 236 15.84 4.32 -13.14
CA GLY A 236 16.71 3.96 -14.25
C GLY A 236 17.90 4.91 -14.42
N THR A 237 17.80 6.18 -13.99
CA THR A 237 18.91 7.13 -14.09
C THR A 237 19.85 7.07 -12.88
N LYS A 238 19.30 6.91 -11.67
CA LYS A 238 20.03 7.11 -10.41
C LYS A 238 20.32 5.84 -9.65
N VAL A 239 19.44 4.84 -9.73
CA VAL A 239 19.51 3.63 -8.89
C VAL A 239 19.98 2.43 -9.70
N TRP A 240 19.41 2.24 -10.89
CA TRP A 240 19.69 1.11 -11.78
C TRP A 240 20.01 1.57 -13.21
N PRO A 241 21.16 2.23 -13.45
CA PRO A 241 21.59 2.62 -14.80
C PRO A 241 21.58 1.44 -15.78
N GLY A 242 20.88 1.61 -16.91
CA GLY A 242 20.81 0.61 -17.97
C GLY A 242 19.79 -0.51 -17.76
N VAL A 243 18.96 -0.44 -16.71
CA VAL A 243 17.84 -1.36 -16.52
C VAL A 243 16.65 -0.93 -17.37
N ASP A 244 16.04 -1.90 -18.04
CA ASP A 244 14.78 -1.74 -18.76
C ASP A 244 13.63 -2.29 -17.90
N ILE A 245 12.70 -1.40 -17.53
CA ILE A 245 11.50 -1.73 -16.75
C ILE A 245 10.31 -1.58 -17.68
N VAL A 246 9.64 -2.69 -17.96
CA VAL A 246 8.51 -2.73 -18.89
C VAL A 246 7.18 -2.80 -18.14
N PRO A 247 6.08 -2.32 -18.73
CA PRO A 247 4.73 -2.57 -18.20
C PRO A 247 4.45 -4.07 -18.08
N ILE A 248 3.66 -4.44 -17.08
CA ILE A 248 3.33 -5.84 -16.78
C ILE A 248 2.15 -6.33 -17.63
N LEU A 249 1.17 -5.47 -17.91
CA LEU A 249 0.02 -5.84 -18.73
C LEU A 249 0.21 -5.38 -20.17
N ASP A 250 -0.07 -6.29 -21.10
CA ASP A 250 -0.27 -5.96 -22.51
C ASP A 250 -1.72 -5.51 -22.73
N ALA A 251 -1.98 -4.69 -23.75
CA ALA A 251 -3.29 -4.08 -23.99
C ALA A 251 -4.42 -5.12 -24.12
N ASP A 252 -4.10 -6.33 -24.60
CA ASP A 252 -5.05 -7.40 -24.86
C ASP A 252 -4.91 -8.60 -23.87
N SER A 253 -4.12 -8.45 -22.79
CA SER A 253 -3.84 -9.54 -21.85
C SER A 253 -3.94 -9.13 -20.39
N ILE A 254 -4.69 -9.90 -19.60
CA ILE A 254 -4.70 -9.82 -18.13
C ILE A 254 -3.53 -10.58 -17.49
N LEU A 255 -2.75 -11.32 -18.29
CA LEU A 255 -1.62 -12.11 -17.79
C LEU A 255 -0.36 -11.24 -17.70
N PRO A 256 0.33 -11.25 -16.55
CA PRO A 256 1.52 -10.43 -16.35
C PRO A 256 2.69 -10.92 -17.21
N VAL A 257 3.34 -9.97 -17.89
CA VAL A 257 4.62 -10.17 -18.57
C VAL A 257 5.74 -10.06 -17.55
N SER A 258 6.65 -11.02 -17.59
CA SER A 258 7.80 -11.03 -16.68
C SER A 258 8.84 -10.00 -17.10
N GLN A 259 9.41 -9.29 -16.12
CA GLN A 259 10.54 -8.39 -16.37
C GLN A 259 11.74 -9.15 -16.97
N PRO A 260 12.59 -8.50 -17.80
CA PRO A 260 13.80 -9.11 -18.33
C PRO A 260 14.68 -9.71 -17.23
N ARG A 261 15.33 -10.85 -17.49
CA ARG A 261 16.17 -11.54 -16.49
C ARG A 261 17.28 -10.63 -15.96
N ALA A 262 17.95 -9.89 -16.85
CA ALA A 262 18.98 -8.92 -16.48
C ALA A 262 18.45 -7.84 -15.52
N THR A 263 17.25 -7.30 -15.79
CA THR A 263 16.56 -6.35 -14.90
C THR A 263 16.31 -6.96 -13.53
N LYS A 264 15.75 -8.17 -13.48
CA LYS A 264 15.49 -8.87 -12.21
C LYS A 264 16.77 -9.13 -11.43
N ASP A 265 17.84 -9.57 -12.07
CA ASP A 265 19.11 -9.88 -11.42
C ASP A 265 19.75 -8.61 -10.82
N ILE A 266 19.72 -7.49 -11.54
CA ILE A 266 20.23 -6.20 -11.05
C ILE A 266 19.42 -5.73 -9.84
N ILE A 267 18.09 -5.73 -9.94
CA ILE A 267 17.22 -5.28 -8.84
C ILE A 267 17.36 -6.22 -7.64
N LYS A 268 17.41 -7.54 -7.87
CA LYS A 268 17.62 -8.55 -6.83
C LYS A 268 18.93 -8.32 -6.10
N GLN A 269 20.03 -8.09 -6.83
CA GLN A 269 21.34 -7.81 -6.25
C GLN A 269 21.32 -6.50 -5.44
N TRP A 270 20.67 -5.46 -5.97
CA TRP A 270 20.54 -4.18 -5.29
C TRP A 270 19.79 -4.32 -3.96
N VAL A 271 18.62 -4.97 -3.96
CA VAL A 271 17.84 -5.24 -2.73
C VAL A 271 18.66 -6.06 -1.74
N SER A 272 19.37 -7.08 -2.23
CA SER A 272 20.22 -7.94 -1.40
C SER A 272 21.39 -7.19 -0.76
N SER A 273 21.83 -6.07 -1.34
CA SER A 273 22.95 -5.25 -0.84
C SER A 273 22.55 -4.20 0.22
N LEU A 274 21.24 -4.02 0.45
CA LEU A 274 20.75 -2.98 1.37
C LEU A 274 21.18 -3.21 2.82
N ARG A 275 21.42 -2.09 3.52
CA ARG A 275 21.69 -2.10 4.96
C ARG A 275 20.43 -2.58 5.72
N PRO A 276 20.59 -3.21 6.90
CA PRO A 276 19.46 -3.87 7.60
C PRO A 276 18.22 -2.99 7.82
N HIS A 277 18.41 -1.74 8.25
CA HIS A 277 17.31 -0.80 8.47
C HIS A 277 16.64 -0.36 7.17
N ASP A 278 17.42 -0.14 6.10
CA ASP A 278 16.87 0.19 4.78
C ASP A 278 16.11 -1.00 4.19
N LEU A 279 16.58 -2.24 4.41
CA LEU A 279 15.92 -3.44 3.94
C LEU A 279 14.58 -3.67 4.66
N ALA A 280 14.54 -3.52 5.99
CA ALA A 280 13.31 -3.59 6.78
C ALA A 280 12.30 -2.50 6.37
N ALA A 281 12.78 -1.28 6.13
CA ALA A 281 11.97 -0.17 5.68
C ALA A 281 11.47 -0.37 4.24
N LEU A 282 12.31 -0.89 3.35
CA LEU A 282 11.93 -1.24 1.98
C LEU A 282 10.81 -2.27 1.98
N GLU A 283 10.94 -3.35 2.75
CA GLU A 283 9.90 -4.37 2.87
C GLU A 283 8.56 -3.78 3.32
N ARG A 284 8.58 -2.90 4.34
CA ARG A 284 7.38 -2.19 4.78
C ARG A 284 6.80 -1.33 3.67
N GLY A 285 7.64 -0.56 2.98
CA GLY A 285 7.22 0.30 1.88
C GLY A 285 6.59 -0.49 0.74
N ILE A 286 7.16 -1.64 0.38
CA ILE A 286 6.64 -2.54 -0.66
C ILE A 286 5.24 -3.02 -0.28
N VAL A 287 5.06 -3.53 0.95
CA VAL A 287 3.78 -4.07 1.38
C VAL A 287 2.71 -2.98 1.45
N ALA A 288 3.06 -1.79 1.96
CA ALA A 288 2.14 -0.67 2.09
C ALA A 288 1.70 -0.11 0.73
N SER A 289 2.66 0.17 -0.16
CA SER A 289 2.39 0.75 -1.49
C SER A 289 1.93 -0.27 -2.54
N LYS A 290 2.13 -1.57 -2.25
CA LYS A 290 2.03 -2.67 -3.22
C LYS A 290 2.95 -2.48 -4.44
N SER A 291 4.01 -1.69 -4.30
CA SER A 291 4.95 -1.36 -5.37
C SER A 291 6.39 -1.40 -4.87
N LEU A 292 7.24 -2.18 -5.55
CA LEU A 292 8.67 -2.14 -5.34
C LEU A 292 9.24 -0.78 -5.77
N LEU A 293 8.78 -0.26 -6.90
CA LEU A 293 9.32 0.98 -7.46
C LEU A 293 9.04 2.19 -6.57
N VAL A 294 7.83 2.34 -6.03
CA VAL A 294 7.50 3.41 -5.07
C VAL A 294 8.34 3.27 -3.80
N ALA A 295 8.45 2.05 -3.26
CA ALA A 295 9.20 1.80 -2.03
C ALA A 295 10.69 2.11 -2.19
N VAL A 296 11.30 1.73 -3.31
CA VAL A 296 12.71 2.05 -3.62
C VAL A 296 12.89 3.55 -3.79
N ARG A 297 11.99 4.21 -4.54
CA ARG A 297 12.03 5.67 -4.73
C ARG A 297 12.01 6.40 -3.38
N LEU A 298 11.13 5.99 -2.48
CA LEU A 298 10.98 6.57 -1.15
C LEU A 298 12.22 6.31 -0.26
N VAL A 299 12.71 5.07 -0.20
CA VAL A 299 13.90 4.73 0.60
C VAL A 299 15.14 5.48 0.13
N VAL A 300 15.37 5.56 -1.18
CA VAL A 300 16.53 6.28 -1.75
C VAL A 300 16.47 7.78 -1.46
N GLU A 301 15.28 8.39 -1.48
CA GLU A 301 15.12 9.83 -1.26
C GLU A 301 15.37 10.27 0.20
N TRP A 302 15.20 9.36 1.16
CA TRP A 302 15.25 9.66 2.60
C TRP A 302 16.39 9.00 3.36
N SER A 303 16.81 7.81 2.97
CA SER A 303 17.85 7.06 3.67
C SER A 303 19.16 7.84 3.72
N GLU A 304 19.83 7.78 4.87
CA GLU A 304 21.17 8.34 5.01
C GLU A 304 22.22 7.62 4.16
N ASN A 305 21.99 6.37 3.76
CA ASN A 305 22.93 5.61 2.94
C ASN A 305 22.92 6.02 1.45
N PHE A 306 21.94 6.83 1.03
CA PHE A 306 21.76 7.29 -0.35
C PHE A 306 21.87 8.80 -0.51
N ARG A 307 22.50 9.51 0.44
CA ARG A 307 22.69 10.98 0.39
C ARG A 307 23.32 11.45 -0.93
N HIS A 308 24.27 10.69 -1.47
CA HIS A 308 24.92 10.96 -2.76
C HIS A 308 23.98 10.92 -3.99
N LEU A 309 22.82 10.26 -3.88
CA LEU A 309 21.81 10.20 -4.95
C LEU A 309 20.72 11.27 -4.80
N GLN A 310 20.60 11.88 -3.62
CA GLN A 310 19.56 12.86 -3.29
C GLN A 310 19.89 14.22 -3.90
N ARG A 311 18.86 14.90 -4.43
CA ARG A 311 19.02 16.22 -5.04
C ARG A 311 18.87 17.31 -3.99
N SER A 312 19.87 18.18 -3.84
CA SER A 312 19.75 19.36 -2.99
C SER A 312 18.85 20.42 -3.66
N GLY A 313 17.89 20.99 -2.93
CA GLY A 313 17.13 22.15 -3.38
C GLY A 313 15.92 21.87 -4.29
N GLN A 314 15.60 20.60 -4.56
CA GLN A 314 14.32 20.22 -5.19
C GLN A 314 13.36 19.64 -4.16
N LYS A 315 12.06 19.68 -4.47
CA LYS A 315 11.03 19.00 -3.68
C LYS A 315 11.38 17.50 -3.62
N LYS A 316 11.56 16.97 -2.41
CA LYS A 316 11.81 15.54 -2.20
C LYS A 316 10.54 14.74 -2.48
N PHE A 317 10.70 13.54 -3.05
CA PHE A 317 9.64 12.55 -3.11
C PHE A 317 9.33 12.05 -1.68
N GLY A 318 8.21 12.50 -1.13
CA GLY A 318 7.82 12.29 0.27
C GLY A 318 6.64 11.34 0.42
N ILE A 319 5.96 11.47 1.57
CA ILE A 319 4.82 10.62 1.95
C ILE A 319 3.66 10.84 0.99
N GLU A 320 3.35 12.09 0.67
CA GLU A 320 2.20 12.43 -0.19
C GLU A 320 2.41 11.92 -1.61
N GLU A 321 3.60 12.12 -2.19
CA GLU A 321 3.91 11.64 -3.54
C GLU A 321 3.90 10.11 -3.60
N ALA A 322 4.42 9.43 -2.57
CA ALA A 322 4.38 7.98 -2.48
C ALA A 322 2.94 7.45 -2.31
N ALA A 323 2.13 8.09 -1.47
CA ALA A 323 0.74 7.71 -1.23
C ALA A 323 -0.13 7.94 -2.47
N GLU A 324 0.06 9.07 -3.17
CA GLU A 324 -0.61 9.38 -4.44
C GLU A 324 -0.23 8.37 -5.51
N ALA A 325 1.07 8.04 -5.66
CA ALA A 325 1.51 7.05 -6.63
C ALA A 325 0.96 5.65 -6.35
N SER A 326 0.77 5.30 -5.09
CA SER A 326 0.26 3.97 -4.68
C SER A 326 -1.26 3.85 -4.76
N SER A 327 -1.98 4.95 -4.60
CA SER A 327 -3.46 4.98 -4.54
C SER A 327 -4.08 5.75 -5.72
N LEU A 328 -3.32 6.00 -6.79
CA LEU A 328 -3.73 6.81 -7.94
C LEU A 328 -5.10 6.42 -8.49
N GLU A 329 -5.32 5.12 -8.74
CA GLU A 329 -6.59 4.63 -9.27
C GLU A 329 -7.73 4.75 -8.25
N VAL A 330 -7.48 4.46 -6.98
CA VAL A 330 -8.50 4.63 -5.92
C VAL A 330 -8.94 6.10 -5.87
N ARG A 331 -7.98 7.03 -5.86
CA ARG A 331 -8.24 8.46 -5.87
C ARG A 331 -9.04 8.89 -7.10
N TRP A 332 -8.62 8.43 -8.27
CA TRP A 332 -9.33 8.69 -9.53
C TRP A 332 -10.80 8.26 -9.43
N GLN A 333 -11.05 7.07 -8.91
CA GLN A 333 -12.40 6.53 -8.75
C GLN A 333 -13.21 7.30 -7.71
N THR A 334 -12.61 7.67 -6.58
CA THR A 334 -13.30 8.46 -5.54
C THR A 334 -13.60 9.88 -5.99
N ASP A 335 -12.76 10.49 -6.83
CA ASP A 335 -13.02 11.82 -7.39
C ASP A 335 -14.24 11.78 -8.35
N MET A 336 -14.42 10.66 -9.07
CA MET A 336 -15.53 10.46 -10.00
C MET A 336 -16.83 9.99 -9.34
N TRP A 337 -16.74 9.12 -8.33
CA TRP A 337 -17.89 8.40 -7.77
C TRP A 337 -18.14 8.65 -6.28
N GLY A 338 -17.32 9.48 -5.65
CA GLY A 338 -17.38 9.77 -4.22
C GLY A 338 -16.54 8.82 -3.38
N GLU A 339 -16.18 9.29 -2.19
CA GLU A 339 -15.45 8.53 -1.18
C GLU A 339 -16.41 7.66 -0.36
N VAL A 340 -15.95 6.48 0.05
CA VAL A 340 -16.69 5.59 0.97
C VAL A 340 -16.09 5.78 2.36
N GLU A 341 -16.87 6.37 3.27
CA GLU A 341 -16.51 6.59 4.67
C GLU A 341 -16.18 5.27 5.39
N ASP A 342 -15.31 5.32 6.39
CA ASP A 342 -14.78 4.19 7.17
C ASP A 342 -14.02 3.13 6.33
N THR A 343 -13.68 3.43 5.07
CA THR A 343 -12.89 2.55 4.19
C THR A 343 -11.78 3.34 3.51
N HIS A 344 -12.12 4.21 2.55
CA HIS A 344 -11.12 4.90 1.74
C HIS A 344 -10.34 5.94 2.54
N ASP A 345 -11.03 6.63 3.45
CA ASP A 345 -10.46 7.64 4.35
C ASP A 345 -9.48 7.00 5.35
N VAL A 346 -9.86 5.87 5.96
CA VAL A 346 -9.01 5.13 6.90
C VAL A 346 -7.79 4.55 6.18
N ASP A 347 -7.98 3.92 5.02
CA ASP A 347 -6.89 3.34 4.24
C ASP A 347 -5.90 4.39 3.76
N LYS A 348 -6.38 5.59 3.38
CA LYS A 348 -5.55 6.72 2.98
C LYS A 348 -4.64 7.19 4.11
N GLU A 349 -5.20 7.37 5.32
CA GLU A 349 -4.40 7.78 6.48
C GLU A 349 -3.47 6.65 6.95
N ASP A 350 -3.91 5.39 6.89
CA ASP A 350 -3.07 4.25 7.26
C ASP A 350 -1.89 4.08 6.29
N LEU A 351 -2.11 4.25 4.99
CA LEU A 351 -1.07 4.23 3.97
C LEU A 351 0.00 5.30 4.25
N ARG A 352 -0.41 6.54 4.51
CA ARG A 352 0.50 7.64 4.86
C ARG A 352 1.28 7.34 6.13
N ARG A 353 0.60 6.81 7.17
CA ARG A 353 1.24 6.39 8.43
C ARG A 353 2.31 5.32 8.18
N GLN A 354 2.01 4.32 7.36
CA GLN A 354 2.96 3.26 7.03
C GLN A 354 4.16 3.80 6.22
N LEU A 355 3.94 4.63 5.20
CA LEU A 355 5.01 5.24 4.40
C LEU A 355 5.84 6.23 5.23
N GLY A 356 5.22 6.97 6.14
CA GLY A 356 5.91 7.84 7.09
C GLY A 356 6.85 7.06 8.01
N SER A 357 6.43 5.87 8.46
CA SER A 357 7.29 5.00 9.28
C SER A 357 8.55 4.55 8.53
N VAL A 358 8.47 4.32 7.21
CA VAL A 358 9.62 4.01 6.35
C VAL A 358 10.63 5.16 6.40
N ILE A 359 10.17 6.41 6.18
CA ILE A 359 11.02 7.60 6.18
C ILE A 359 11.74 7.76 7.52
N VAL A 360 11.02 7.67 8.63
CA VAL A 360 11.59 7.89 9.97
C VAL A 360 12.68 6.85 10.28
N VAL A 361 12.48 5.59 9.88
CA VAL A 361 13.44 4.50 10.13
C VAL A 361 14.73 4.65 9.31
N VAL A 362 14.64 5.10 8.04
CA VAL A 362 15.82 5.22 7.17
C VAL A 362 16.56 6.55 7.35
N SER A 363 15.87 7.59 7.84
CA SER A 363 16.45 8.91 8.05
C SER A 363 17.47 8.90 9.17
N GLY A 364 18.62 9.53 8.92
CA GLY A 364 19.63 9.77 9.94
C GLY A 364 20.56 10.95 9.62
N GLU A 365 21.37 11.29 10.60
CA GLU A 365 22.28 12.43 10.67
C GLU A 365 23.73 12.05 10.35
N THR A 366 23.96 11.07 9.47
CA THR A 366 25.31 10.83 8.97
C THR A 366 25.82 12.10 8.29
N ARG A 367 26.70 12.84 8.98
CA ARG A 367 27.44 13.97 8.43
C ARG A 367 28.67 13.39 7.74
N GLU A 368 28.72 13.53 6.43
CA GLU A 368 29.93 13.26 5.63
C GLU A 368 31.10 14.16 6.06
#